data_AF-A0A377ZSW6-F1
#
_entry.id   AF-A0A377ZSW6-F1
#
_cell.length_a   1.000
_cell.length_b   1.000
_cell.length_c   1.000
_cell.angle_alpha   90.00
_cell.angle_beta   90.00
_cell.angle_gamma   90.00
#
_symmetry.space_group_name_H-M   'P 1'
#
loop_
_entity.id
_entity.type
_entity.pdbx_description
1 polymer ?
#
loop_
_entity_poly.entity_id
_entity_poly.type
_entity_poly.pdbx_seq_one_letter_code
_entity_poly.pdbx_strand_id
1 'polypeptide(L)' 'MKARHLLRHSDESVTDIAYRCGFGDSNHFSTLFRREFDWSPRDIRQGRDAILQ' A
#
# COMPACT_ATOMS: atom_id res chain seq x y z
N MET A 1 -8.38 -5.08 1.96
CA MET A 1 -7.84 -5.75 0.75
C MET A 1 -7.71 -4.85 -0.50
N LYS A 2 -8.51 -3.78 -0.68
CA LYS A 2 -8.46 -2.92 -1.88
C LYS A 2 -7.10 -2.24 -2.13
N ALA A 3 -6.49 -1.66 -1.10
CA ALA A 3 -5.19 -0.98 -1.21
C ALA A 3 -4.06 -1.90 -1.71
N ARG A 4 -3.91 -3.11 -1.13
CA ARG A 4 -2.90 -4.09 -1.55
C ARG A 4 -3.06 -4.50 -3.02
N HIS A 5 -4.30 -4.69 -3.46
CA HIS A 5 -4.59 -5.02 -4.85
C HIS A 5 -4.20 -3.88 -5.80
N LEU A 6 -4.57 -2.64 -5.48
CA LEU A 6 -4.20 -1.46 -6.27
C LEU A 6 -2.68 -1.29 -6.33
N LEU A 7 -1.97 -1.48 -5.22
CA LEU A 7 -0.51 -1.37 -5.18
C LEU A 7 0.20 -2.39 -6.08
N ARG A 8 -0.38 -3.57 -6.30
CA ARG A 8 0.20 -4.63 -7.14
C ARG A 8 -0.24 -4.57 -8.60
N HIS A 9 -1.46 -4.11 -8.86
CA HIS A 9 -2.11 -4.25 -10.17
C HIS A 9 -2.44 -2.92 -10.84
N SER A 10 -2.04 -1.79 -10.25
CA SER A 10 -2.20 -0.46 -10.83
C SER A 10 -0.91 0.34 -10.76
N ASP A 11 -0.78 1.29 -11.68
CA ASP A 11 0.29 2.29 -11.68
C ASP A 11 -0.05 3.54 -10.86
N GLU A 12 -1.16 3.51 -10.10
CA GLU A 12 -1.55 4.62 -9.24
C GLU A 12 -0.47 4.91 -8.20
N SER A 13 -0.30 6.19 -7.86
CA SER A 13 0.64 6.56 -6.82
C SER A 13 0.15 6.07 -5.45
N VAL A 14 1.08 5.84 -4.53
CA VAL A 14 0.73 5.49 -3.13
C VAL A 14 -0.19 6.57 -2.52
N THR A 15 -0.01 7.82 -2.93
CA THR A 15 -0.82 8.95 -2.52
C THR A 15 -2.26 8.86 -3.02
N ASP A 16 -2.47 8.57 -4.31
CA ASP A 16 -3.82 8.40 -4.86
C ASP A 16 -4.54 7.20 -4.24
N ILE A 17 -3.82 6.10 -4.04
CA ILE A 17 -4.35 4.91 -3.37
C ILE A 17 -4.74 5.23 -1.93
N ALA A 18 -3.93 6.01 -1.21
CA ALA A 18 -4.24 6.48 0.14
C ALA A 18 -5.54 7.30 0.16
N TYR A 19 -5.67 8.28 -0.74
CA TYR A 19 -6.88 9.10 -0.86
C TYR A 19 -8.12 8.26 -1.20
N ARG A 20 -8.00 7.30 -2.12
CA ARG A 20 -9.09 6.37 -2.47
C ARG A 20 -9.48 5.43 -1.34
N CYS A 21 -8.57 5.20 -0.39
CA CYS A 21 -8.83 4.45 0.83
C CYS A 21 -9.37 5.33 1.97
N GLY A 22 -9.56 6.63 1.77
CA GLY A 22 -10.13 7.56 2.74
C GLY A 22 -9.10 8.23 3.65
N PHE A 23 -7.80 8.12 3.34
CA PHE A 23 -6.76 8.81 4.10
C PHE A 23 -6.58 10.23 3.58
N GLY A 24 -6.38 11.19 4.50
CA GLY A 24 -6.07 12.58 4.16
C GLY A 24 -4.61 12.80 3.77
N ASP A 25 -3.73 11.84 4.05
CA ASP A 25 -2.31 11.92 3.72
C ASP A 25 -1.70 10.52 3.51
N SER A 26 -0.69 10.48 2.64
CA SER A 26 0.00 9.24 2.24
C SER A 26 0.94 8.69 3.33
N ASN A 27 1.41 9.52 4.26
CA ASN A 27 2.36 9.11 5.30
C ASN A 27 1.66 8.32 6.41
N HIS A 28 0.49 8.78 6.83
CA HIS A 28 -0.38 8.12 7.78
C HIS A 28 -0.89 6.80 7.20
N PHE A 29 -1.32 6.81 5.93
CA PHE A 29 -1.62 5.57 5.21
C PHE A 29 -0.44 4.60 5.24
N SER A 30 0.77 5.05 4.85
CA SER A 30 1.95 4.17 4.80
C SER A 30 2.33 3.60 6.16
N THR A 31 2.23 4.41 7.22
CA THR A 31 2.52 4.00 8.60
C THR A 31 1.52 2.94 9.09
N LEU A 32 0.22 3.18 8.91
CA LEU A 32 -0.81 2.23 9.30
C LEU A 32 -0.78 0.97 8.44
N PHE A 33 -0.58 1.11 7.14
CA PHE A 33 -0.48 -0.01 6.21
C PHE A 33 0.68 -0.92 6.59
N ARG A 34 1.85 -0.35 6.88
CA ARG A 34 3.00 -1.14 7.35
C ARG A 34 2.73 -1.82 8.69
N ARG A 35 2.03 -1.17 9.62
CA ARG A 35 1.69 -1.79 10.91
C ARG A 35 0.72 -2.96 10.75
N GLU A 36 -0.18 -2.88 9.78
CA GLU A 36 -1.22 -3.89 9.53
C GLU A 36 -0.72 -5.07 8.69
N PHE A 37 0.16 -4.79 7.71
CA PHE A 37 0.61 -5.78 6.72
C PHE A 37 2.09 -6.14 6.83
N ASP A 38 2.83 -5.59 7.80
CA ASP A 38 4.30 -5.65 7.98
C ASP A 38 5.14 -5.08 6.81
N TRP A 39 4.52 -4.84 5.66
CA TRP A 39 5.15 -4.36 4.44
C TRP A 39 4.75 -2.92 4.14
N SER A 40 5.70 -2.12 3.64
CA SER A 40 5.33 -0.79 3.13
C SER A 40 4.55 -0.89 1.82
N PRO A 41 3.71 0.11 1.48
CA PRO A 41 3.04 0.15 0.18
C PRO A 41 3.99 -0.02 -1.01
N ARG A 42 5.21 0.52 -0.89
CA ARG A 42 6.26 0.41 -1.91
C ARG A 42 6.82 -1.00 -2.01
N ASP A 43 7.00 -1.70 -0.89
CA ASP A 43 7.48 -3.09 -0.90
C ASP A 43 6.47 -4.01 -1.57
N ILE A 44 5.18 -3.82 -1.31
CA ILE A 44 4.10 -4.55 -1.97
C ILE A 44 4.09 -4.29 -3.48
N ARG A 45 4.27 -3.04 -3.90
CA ARG A 45 4.38 -2.70 -5.33
C ARG A 45 5.60 -3.33 -6.00
N GLN A 46 6.67 -3.54 -5.25
CA GLN A 46 7.87 -4.25 -5.72
C GLN A 46 7.73 -5.78 -5.62
N GLY A 47 6.60 -6.31 -5.15
CA GLY A 47 6.36 -7.74 -4.98
C GLY A 47 7.17 -8.38 -3.85
N ARG A 48 7.74 -7.60 -2.93
CA ARG A 48 8.58 -8.11 -1.85
C ARG A 48 7.80 -8.90 -0.80
N ASP A 49 6.51 -8.63 -0.67
CA ASP A 49 5.60 -9.36 0.22
C ASP A 49 5.22 -10.75 -0.33
N ALA A 50 5.50 -11.04 -1.61
CA ALA A 50 5.25 -12.35 -2.21
C ALA A 50 6.34 -13.40 -1.84
N ILE A 51 7.51 -12.98 -1.37
CA ILE A 51 8.63 -13.89 -1.05
C ILE A 51 8.40 -14.63 0.28
N LEU A 52 7.51 -14.12 1.15
CA LEU A 52 7.17 -14.74 2.44
C LEU A 52 5.79 -15.44 2.46
N GLN A 53 5.17 -15.68 1.29
CA GLN A 53 3.90 -16.40 1.17
C GLN A 53 4.12 -17.84 0.70
#